data_AF-A0A318CW45-F1
#
_entry.id   AF-A0A318CW45-F1
#
_cell.length_a   1.000
_cell.length_b   1.000
_cell.length_c   1.000
_cell.angle_alpha   90.00
_cell.angle_beta   90.00
_cell.angle_gamma   90.00
#
_symmetry.space_group_name_H-M   'P 1'
#
loop_
_entity.id
_entity.type
_entity.pdbx_description
1 polymer ?
#
loop_
_entity_poly.entity_id
_entity_poly.type
_entity_poly.pdbx_seq_one_letter_code
_entity_poly.pdbx_strand_id
1 'polypeptide(L)'
;MFPPVIFNYMLQHMPEDKIDAPENGFNFLDPISPSEIGFDIDGVVADTMEAFMRIAREEFGINYISKEQITSYWIEECLPVPLDIIKTIISRLLADPFGIELEPLPGAGEFLTRLAVHGRLTFVTARPAKETIEAWLVSILSDVSHGDIKVIATGHHSAKAEVLEELKIKYFIDDHLETCQDLHKRGIRTIVFDQPWNRGHTPFLRISSWKDLSGIIKGNEI
;
A
#
# COMPACT_ATOMS: atom_id res chain seq x y z
N MET A 1 27.64 -25.96 -16.05
CA MET A 1 28.67 -25.66 -15.04
C MET A 1 29.86 -25.07 -15.79
N PHE A 2 30.08 -23.76 -15.74
CA PHE A 2 31.17 -23.10 -16.45
C PHE A 2 32.49 -23.21 -15.65
N PRO A 3 33.65 -23.29 -16.32
CA PRO A 3 34.93 -23.48 -15.64
C PRO A 3 35.36 -22.23 -14.82
N PRO A 4 36.12 -22.40 -13.72
CA PRO A 4 36.35 -21.37 -12.70
C PRO A 4 37.06 -20.09 -13.18
N VAL A 5 37.72 -20.14 -14.34
CA VAL A 5 38.56 -19.04 -14.84
C VAL A 5 37.74 -17.95 -15.54
N ILE A 6 36.59 -18.30 -16.15
CA ILE A 6 35.73 -17.32 -16.84
C ILE A 6 34.95 -16.47 -15.83
N PHE A 7 34.61 -17.02 -14.66
CA PHE A 7 33.90 -16.32 -13.60
C PHE A 7 34.73 -15.17 -12.99
N ASN A 8 36.03 -15.40 -12.77
CA ASN A 8 36.93 -14.36 -12.25
C ASN A 8 37.24 -13.25 -13.27
N TYR A 9 37.25 -13.55 -14.57
CA TYR A 9 37.47 -12.53 -15.59
C TYR A 9 36.26 -11.59 -15.76
N MET A 10 35.04 -12.12 -15.64
CA MET A 10 33.81 -11.30 -15.69
C MET A 10 33.65 -10.40 -14.47
N LEU A 11 34.04 -10.84 -13.27
CA LEU A 11 34.01 -10.00 -12.06
C LEU A 11 34.98 -8.80 -12.13
N GLN A 12 36.07 -8.91 -12.88
CA GLN A 12 37.08 -7.84 -13.01
C GLN A 12 36.77 -6.82 -14.12
N HIS A 13 35.79 -7.12 -15.01
CA HIS A 13 35.48 -6.29 -16.18
C HIS A 13 33.99 -5.95 -16.33
N MET A 14 33.18 -6.22 -15.31
CA MET A 14 31.84 -5.62 -15.24
C MET A 14 32.01 -4.12 -15.03
N PRO A 15 31.36 -3.26 -15.86
CA PRO A 15 31.37 -1.84 -15.61
C PRO A 15 30.79 -1.61 -14.21
N GLU A 16 31.53 -0.91 -13.36
CA GLU A 16 30.95 -0.24 -12.20
C GLU A 16 30.00 0.83 -12.74
N ASP A 17 28.80 0.43 -13.13
CA ASP A 17 27.67 1.33 -13.10
C ASP A 17 27.45 1.63 -11.61
N LYS A 18 28.19 2.63 -11.14
CA LYS A 18 27.80 3.43 -10.00
C LYS A 18 26.42 3.95 -10.35
N ILE A 19 25.40 3.21 -9.92
CA ILE A 19 24.17 3.83 -9.51
C ILE A 19 24.63 4.78 -8.40
N ASP A 20 24.86 6.04 -8.75
CA ASP A 20 24.77 7.15 -7.82
C ASP A 20 23.32 7.10 -7.33
N ALA A 21 23.05 6.17 -6.41
CA ALA A 21 21.93 6.30 -5.50
C ALA A 21 22.26 7.62 -4.81
N PRO A 22 21.42 8.66 -4.99
CA PRO A 22 21.64 9.83 -4.19
C PRO A 22 21.62 9.35 -2.75
N GLU A 23 22.72 9.58 -2.03
CA GLU A 23 22.73 9.63 -0.56
C GLU A 23 21.75 10.73 -0.16
N ASN A 24 20.46 10.48 -0.31
CA ASN A 24 19.41 11.35 0.15
C ASN A 24 19.29 11.08 1.63
N GLY A 25 20.10 11.79 2.39
CA GLY A 25 19.97 11.88 3.83
C GLY A 25 18.50 12.06 4.18
N PHE A 26 17.97 11.13 4.96
CA PHE A 26 16.69 11.26 5.63
C PHE A 26 16.80 12.35 6.70
N ASN A 27 16.91 13.59 6.26
CA ASN A 27 16.88 14.77 7.12
C ASN A 27 15.73 15.65 6.64
N PHE A 28 14.53 15.23 7.09
CA PHE A 28 13.25 15.93 7.01
C PHE A 28 12.59 15.95 5.63
N LEU A 29 11.40 15.34 5.54
CA LEU A 29 10.44 15.72 4.51
C LEU A 29 10.00 17.16 4.81
N ASP A 30 9.90 17.99 3.77
CA ASP A 30 9.18 19.26 3.86
C ASP A 30 7.77 18.99 4.40
N PRO A 31 7.14 19.95 5.13
CA PRO A 31 5.74 19.87 5.52
C PRO A 31 4.85 19.33 4.39
N ILE A 32 4.25 18.17 4.60
CA ILE A 32 3.37 17.54 3.60
C ILE A 32 1.97 18.09 3.82
N SER A 33 1.44 18.83 2.85
CA SER A 33 0.03 19.21 2.88
C SER A 33 -0.86 17.97 2.66
N PRO A 34 -2.01 17.83 3.34
CA PRO A 34 -2.98 16.77 3.06
C PRO A 34 -3.36 16.68 1.58
N SER A 35 -3.39 17.82 0.88
CA SER A 35 -3.69 17.87 -0.56
C SER A 35 -2.58 17.32 -1.46
N GLU A 36 -1.39 17.09 -0.93
CA GLU A 36 -0.22 16.60 -1.66
C GLU A 36 0.07 15.12 -1.37
N ILE A 37 -0.69 14.50 -0.46
CA ILE A 37 -0.56 13.09 -0.10
C ILE A 37 -1.83 12.31 -0.49
N GLY A 38 -1.63 11.15 -1.10
CA GLY A 38 -2.68 10.18 -1.38
C GLY A 38 -2.41 8.85 -0.68
N PHE A 39 -3.46 8.06 -0.53
CA PHE A 39 -3.42 6.77 0.14
C PHE A 39 -4.01 5.67 -0.75
N ASP A 40 -3.34 4.54 -0.84
CA ASP A 40 -4.03 3.30 -1.18
C ASP A 40 -4.98 2.90 -0.03
N ILE A 41 -5.87 1.93 -0.29
CA ILE A 41 -6.84 1.45 0.69
C ILE A 41 -6.45 0.06 1.18
N ASP A 42 -6.18 -0.89 0.30
CA ASP A 42 -6.09 -2.32 0.65
C ASP A 42 -4.68 -2.65 1.13
N GLY A 43 -4.51 -3.00 2.41
CA GLY A 43 -3.16 -3.16 2.98
C GLY A 43 -2.52 -1.86 3.46
N VAL A 44 -3.23 -0.72 3.36
CA VAL A 44 -2.80 0.59 3.91
C VAL A 44 -3.81 1.14 4.91
N VAL A 45 -5.09 1.24 4.51
CA VAL A 45 -6.19 1.70 5.38
C VAL A 45 -7.01 0.52 5.88
N ALA A 46 -7.30 -0.46 5.04
CA ALA A 46 -8.07 -1.66 5.33
C ALA A 46 -7.14 -2.86 5.62
N ASP A 47 -7.43 -3.63 6.66
CA ASP A 47 -6.71 -4.89 6.96
C ASP A 47 -7.30 -6.05 6.14
N THR A 48 -7.13 -5.95 4.82
CA THR A 48 -7.68 -6.92 3.86
C THR A 48 -7.12 -8.32 4.05
N MET A 49 -5.88 -8.46 4.53
CA MET A 49 -5.30 -9.78 4.75
C MET A 49 -5.79 -10.45 6.02
N GLU A 50 -6.08 -9.70 7.10
CA GLU A 50 -6.79 -10.29 8.24
C GLU A 50 -8.19 -10.74 7.84
N ALA A 51 -8.92 -9.93 7.07
CA ALA A 51 -10.22 -10.31 6.55
C ALA A 51 -10.15 -11.54 5.61
N PHE A 52 -9.13 -11.62 4.74
CA PHE A 52 -8.87 -12.79 3.92
C PHE A 52 -8.71 -14.06 4.78
N MET A 53 -7.85 -14.00 5.80
CA MET A 53 -7.59 -15.15 6.68
C MET A 53 -8.82 -15.55 7.49
N ARG A 54 -9.60 -14.57 7.95
CA ARG A 54 -10.87 -14.84 8.67
C ARG A 54 -11.86 -15.58 7.78
N ILE A 55 -12.09 -15.11 6.56
CA ILE A 55 -12.97 -15.79 5.60
C ILE A 55 -12.43 -17.19 5.27
N ALA A 56 -11.12 -17.34 5.04
CA ALA A 56 -10.48 -18.63 4.78
C ALA A 56 -10.75 -19.64 5.92
N ARG A 57 -10.67 -19.18 7.18
CA ARG A 57 -10.96 -19.97 8.38
C ARG A 57 -12.43 -20.33 8.50
N GLU A 58 -13.31 -19.32 8.45
CA GLU A 58 -14.73 -19.47 8.78
C GLU A 58 -15.51 -20.22 7.70
N GLU A 59 -15.16 -20.00 6.42
CA GLU A 59 -15.94 -20.53 5.31
C GLU A 59 -15.30 -21.73 4.61
N PHE A 60 -13.97 -21.87 4.69
CA PHE A 60 -13.22 -22.93 4.01
C PHE A 60 -12.45 -23.85 4.97
N GLY A 61 -12.50 -23.59 6.28
CA GLY A 61 -11.79 -24.38 7.29
C GLY A 61 -10.27 -24.29 7.22
N ILE A 62 -9.74 -23.26 6.56
CA ILE A 62 -8.30 -23.05 6.37
C ILE A 62 -7.74 -22.33 7.60
N ASN A 63 -7.29 -23.13 8.57
CA ASN A 63 -6.82 -22.65 9.88
C ASN A 63 -5.30 -22.68 10.06
N TYR A 64 -4.54 -22.99 9.00
CA TYR A 64 -3.09 -23.21 9.03
C TYR A 64 -2.28 -22.06 8.43
N ILE A 65 -2.94 -20.96 8.04
CA ILE A 65 -2.30 -19.78 7.48
C ILE A 65 -2.17 -18.68 8.54
N SER A 66 -1.07 -17.95 8.49
CA SER A 66 -0.77 -16.77 9.30
C SER A 66 -0.34 -15.62 8.39
N LYS A 67 -0.46 -14.39 8.89
CA LYS A 67 -0.13 -13.18 8.12
C LYS A 67 1.32 -13.21 7.64
N GLU A 68 2.23 -13.71 8.46
CA GLU A 68 3.66 -13.82 8.17
C GLU A 68 3.99 -14.77 7.01
N GLN A 69 3.09 -15.70 6.67
CA GLN A 69 3.25 -16.60 5.52
C GLN A 69 2.86 -15.94 4.20
N ILE A 70 2.19 -14.79 4.21
CA ILE A 70 1.78 -14.05 3.02
C ILE A 70 2.97 -13.22 2.53
N THR A 71 3.96 -13.88 1.95
CA THR A 71 5.25 -13.27 1.57
C THR A 71 5.29 -12.77 0.12
N SER A 72 4.20 -12.93 -0.65
CA SER A 72 4.02 -12.35 -1.99
C SER A 72 2.72 -11.58 -2.03
N TYR A 73 2.68 -10.54 -2.87
CA TYR A 73 1.44 -9.79 -3.16
C TYR A 73 0.42 -10.70 -3.86
N TRP A 74 0.89 -11.65 -4.67
CA TRP A 74 0.09 -12.70 -5.28
C TRP A 74 0.00 -13.90 -4.31
N ILE A 75 -1.14 -14.02 -3.62
CA ILE A 75 -1.34 -14.99 -2.53
C ILE A 75 -1.04 -16.43 -2.97
N GLU A 76 -1.40 -16.78 -4.21
CA GLU A 76 -1.19 -18.12 -4.78
C GLU A 76 0.28 -18.50 -4.92
N GLU A 77 1.20 -17.55 -4.86
CA GLU A 77 2.65 -17.79 -4.94
C GLU A 77 3.26 -18.18 -3.60
N CYS A 78 2.58 -17.89 -2.48
CA CYS A 78 3.13 -18.07 -1.13
C CYS A 78 2.29 -18.97 -0.21
N LEU A 79 0.99 -19.14 -0.47
CA LEU A 79 0.13 -20.00 0.33
C LEU A 79 -0.25 -21.30 -0.40
N PRO A 80 -0.28 -22.45 0.29
CA PRO A 80 -0.76 -23.71 -0.27
C PRO A 80 -2.30 -23.78 -0.29
N VAL A 81 -2.95 -22.73 -0.81
CA VAL A 81 -4.42 -22.63 -0.92
C VAL A 81 -4.81 -22.72 -2.40
N PRO A 82 -5.82 -23.53 -2.76
CA PRO A 82 -6.33 -23.59 -4.13
C PRO A 82 -6.71 -22.21 -4.69
N LEU A 83 -6.29 -21.94 -5.93
CA LEU A 83 -6.45 -20.64 -6.59
C LEU A 83 -7.93 -20.21 -6.71
N ASP A 84 -8.84 -21.16 -6.89
CA ASP A 84 -10.29 -20.91 -6.92
C ASP A 84 -10.83 -20.43 -5.57
N ILE A 85 -10.32 -20.98 -4.47
CA ILE A 85 -10.64 -20.50 -3.11
C ILE A 85 -10.09 -19.09 -2.91
N ILE A 86 -8.83 -18.84 -3.25
CA ILE A 86 -8.21 -17.50 -3.18
C ILE A 86 -9.06 -16.48 -3.94
N LYS A 87 -9.40 -16.76 -5.20
CA LYS A 87 -10.23 -15.88 -6.04
C LYS A 87 -11.62 -15.64 -5.46
N THR A 88 -12.22 -16.66 -4.86
CA THR A 88 -13.54 -16.54 -4.22
C THR A 88 -13.48 -15.59 -3.02
N ILE A 89 -12.47 -15.74 -2.16
CA ILE A 89 -12.28 -14.87 -1.00
C ILE A 89 -11.99 -13.43 -1.44
N ILE A 90 -11.07 -13.22 -2.38
CA ILE A 90 -10.77 -11.89 -2.93
C ILE A 90 -12.02 -11.25 -3.55
N SER A 91 -12.82 -12.01 -4.29
CA SER A 91 -14.06 -11.49 -4.89
C SER A 91 -15.04 -11.00 -3.82
N ARG A 92 -15.14 -11.67 -2.66
CA ARG A 92 -15.96 -11.22 -1.53
C ARG A 92 -15.41 -9.98 -0.84
N LEU A 93 -14.10 -9.93 -0.60
CA LEU A 93 -13.40 -8.76 -0.05
C LEU A 93 -13.65 -7.48 -0.86
N LEU A 94 -13.68 -7.63 -2.19
CA LEU A 94 -13.93 -6.51 -3.10
C LEU A 94 -15.41 -6.12 -3.17
N ALA A 95 -16.31 -7.10 -3.09
CA ALA A 95 -17.74 -6.89 -3.29
C ALA A 95 -18.46 -6.29 -2.09
N ASP A 96 -18.16 -6.72 -0.86
CA ASP A 96 -18.99 -6.38 0.30
C ASP A 96 -18.18 -6.14 1.59
N PRO A 97 -17.46 -5.00 1.70
CA PRO A 97 -16.69 -4.66 2.90
C PRO A 97 -17.49 -4.69 4.20
N PHE A 98 -18.79 -4.39 4.15
CA PHE A 98 -19.65 -4.41 5.34
C PHE A 98 -20.03 -5.84 5.74
N GLY A 99 -20.48 -6.65 4.77
CA GLY A 99 -20.87 -8.04 5.03
C GLY A 99 -19.72 -8.92 5.47
N ILE A 100 -18.48 -8.58 5.09
CA ILE A 100 -17.29 -9.28 5.59
C ILE A 100 -16.73 -8.66 6.86
N GLU A 101 -17.34 -7.64 7.46
CA GLU A 101 -16.82 -6.95 8.66
C GLU A 101 -15.35 -6.50 8.45
N LEU A 102 -15.09 -5.77 7.37
CA LEU A 102 -13.76 -5.26 7.07
C LEU A 102 -13.35 -4.23 8.13
N GLU A 103 -12.21 -4.45 8.77
CA GLU A 103 -11.66 -3.56 9.80
C GLU A 103 -10.56 -2.67 9.22
N PRO A 104 -10.45 -1.40 9.68
CA PRO A 104 -9.30 -0.57 9.34
C PRO A 104 -8.04 -1.09 10.04
N LEU A 105 -6.89 -0.85 9.43
CA LEU A 105 -5.60 -1.04 10.10
C LEU A 105 -5.51 -0.14 11.35
N PRO A 106 -4.87 -0.61 12.44
CA PRO A 106 -4.81 0.13 13.69
C PRO A 106 -4.30 1.57 13.52
N GLY A 107 -5.07 2.53 14.01
CA GLY A 107 -4.76 3.96 13.97
C GLY A 107 -5.10 4.67 12.65
N ALA A 108 -5.55 3.96 11.61
CA ALA A 108 -5.87 4.58 10.31
C ALA A 108 -6.98 5.63 10.44
N GLY A 109 -8.13 5.27 11.02
CA GLY A 109 -9.26 6.18 11.20
C GLY A 109 -8.90 7.40 12.05
N GLU A 110 -8.20 7.19 13.17
CA GLU A 110 -7.78 8.27 14.06
C GLU A 110 -6.84 9.28 13.35
N PHE A 111 -5.84 8.76 12.64
CA PHE A 111 -4.89 9.59 11.90
C PHE A 111 -5.54 10.35 10.75
N LEU A 112 -6.34 9.65 9.92
CA LEU A 112 -6.98 10.24 8.75
C LEU A 112 -8.01 11.30 9.16
N THR A 113 -8.77 11.08 10.23
CA THR A 113 -9.69 12.08 10.79
C THR A 113 -8.96 13.35 11.22
N ARG A 114 -7.80 13.23 11.89
CA ARG A 114 -6.98 14.41 12.22
C ARG A 114 -6.44 15.10 10.97
N LEU A 115 -5.94 14.33 10.01
CA LEU A 115 -5.40 14.87 8.77
C LEU A 115 -6.45 15.64 7.96
N ALA A 116 -7.71 15.17 7.98
CA ALA A 116 -8.82 15.78 7.27
C ALA A 116 -9.13 17.23 7.73
N VAL A 117 -8.80 17.58 8.98
CA VAL A 117 -8.92 18.97 9.49
C VAL A 117 -8.12 19.96 8.66
N HIS A 118 -7.04 19.50 8.04
CA HIS A 118 -6.12 20.32 7.27
C HIS A 118 -6.38 20.27 5.76
N GLY A 119 -7.31 19.46 5.29
CA GLY A 119 -7.70 19.39 3.88
C GLY A 119 -8.28 18.05 3.46
N ARG A 120 -8.83 18.03 2.24
CA ARG A 120 -9.45 16.85 1.64
C ARG A 120 -8.48 15.67 1.55
N LEU A 121 -8.94 14.51 2.00
CA LEU A 121 -8.26 13.23 1.86
C LEU A 121 -8.45 12.67 0.44
N THR A 122 -7.38 12.12 -0.14
CA THR A 122 -7.41 11.50 -1.47
C THR A 122 -7.00 10.04 -1.38
N PHE A 123 -7.91 9.15 -1.78
CA PHE A 123 -7.70 7.72 -1.84
C PHE A 123 -7.70 7.26 -3.30
N VAL A 124 -6.69 6.48 -3.70
CA VAL A 124 -6.58 5.93 -5.05
C VAL A 124 -6.34 4.43 -4.94
N THR A 125 -7.30 3.63 -5.37
CA THR A 125 -7.29 2.18 -5.21
C THR A 125 -7.35 1.46 -6.56
N ALA A 126 -6.71 0.28 -6.62
CA ALA A 126 -6.77 -0.60 -7.78
C ALA A 126 -8.09 -1.40 -7.85
N ARG A 127 -9.01 -1.26 -6.89
CA ARG A 127 -10.34 -1.87 -6.97
C ARG A 127 -11.06 -1.47 -8.28
N PRO A 128 -11.88 -2.35 -8.87
CA PRO A 128 -12.61 -2.08 -10.12
C PRO A 128 -13.72 -1.04 -9.99
N ALA A 129 -14.25 -0.87 -8.78
CA ALA A 129 -15.36 0.00 -8.47
C ALA A 129 -15.13 0.61 -7.08
N LYS A 130 -15.60 1.84 -6.87
CA LYS A 130 -15.32 2.58 -5.63
C LYS A 130 -16.46 2.54 -4.62
N GLU A 131 -17.68 2.26 -5.06
CA GLU A 131 -18.92 2.54 -4.33
C GLU A 131 -18.95 1.86 -2.95
N THR A 132 -18.58 0.58 -2.90
CA THR A 132 -18.62 -0.21 -1.66
C THR A 132 -17.50 0.17 -0.70
N ILE A 133 -16.29 0.40 -1.23
CA ILE A 133 -15.14 0.77 -0.40
C ILE A 133 -15.19 2.24 0.04
N GLU A 134 -15.77 3.13 -0.76
CA GLU A 134 -16.01 4.53 -0.42
C GLU A 134 -17.07 4.63 0.69
N ALA A 135 -18.16 3.88 0.60
CA ALA A 135 -19.14 3.79 1.68
C ALA A 135 -18.52 3.25 2.98
N TRP A 136 -17.67 2.23 2.89
CA TRP A 136 -16.93 1.71 4.05
C TRP A 136 -15.97 2.76 4.63
N LEU A 137 -15.18 3.44 3.79
CA LEU A 137 -14.28 4.51 4.23
C LEU A 137 -15.02 5.64 4.95
N VAL A 138 -16.16 6.08 4.40
CA VAL A 138 -17.02 7.08 5.02
C VAL A 138 -17.53 6.61 6.39
N SER A 139 -17.85 5.32 6.54
CA SER A 139 -18.33 4.78 7.80
C SER A 139 -17.27 4.78 8.91
N ILE A 140 -16.00 4.50 8.57
CA ILE A 140 -14.89 4.53 9.55
C ILE A 140 -14.36 5.95 9.81
N LEU A 141 -14.69 6.90 8.93
CA LEU A 141 -14.34 8.32 9.03
C LEU A 141 -15.59 9.16 9.32
N SER A 142 -16.43 8.73 10.27
CA SER A 142 -17.74 9.34 10.55
C SER A 142 -17.68 10.82 10.95
N ASP A 143 -16.54 11.28 11.47
CA ASP A 143 -16.31 12.66 11.88
C ASP A 143 -15.76 13.54 10.73
N VAL A 144 -15.52 12.96 9.55
CA VAL A 144 -15.05 13.67 8.35
C VAL A 144 -16.22 13.92 7.41
N SER A 145 -16.32 15.14 6.91
CA SER A 145 -17.34 15.47 5.90
C SER A 145 -17.15 14.61 4.65
N HIS A 146 -18.24 14.05 4.13
CA HIS A 146 -18.17 13.20 2.93
C HIS A 146 -17.53 13.91 1.73
N GLY A 147 -17.70 15.23 1.62
CA GLY A 147 -17.08 16.04 0.56
C GLY A 147 -15.55 16.16 0.67
N ASP A 148 -15.00 15.87 1.86
CA ASP A 148 -13.57 15.88 2.16
C ASP A 148 -12.93 14.48 2.02
N ILE A 149 -13.70 13.49 1.56
CA ILE A 149 -13.21 12.16 1.21
C ILE A 149 -13.33 11.99 -0.30
N LYS A 150 -12.19 11.93 -1.01
CA LYS A 150 -12.15 11.65 -2.44
C LYS A 150 -11.64 10.25 -2.69
N VAL A 151 -12.46 9.36 -3.25
CA VAL A 151 -12.04 8.01 -3.65
C VAL A 151 -12.04 7.89 -5.18
N ILE A 152 -10.97 7.31 -5.72
CA ILE A 152 -10.82 6.98 -7.14
C ILE A 152 -10.46 5.51 -7.27
N ALA A 153 -11.32 4.75 -7.95
CA ALA A 153 -11.06 3.37 -8.36
C ALA A 153 -10.45 3.38 -9.77
N THR A 154 -9.24 2.84 -9.90
CA THR A 154 -8.52 2.79 -11.18
C THR A 154 -8.70 1.45 -11.91
N GLY A 155 -9.23 0.44 -11.22
CA GLY A 155 -9.39 -0.94 -11.71
C GLY A 155 -8.11 -1.75 -11.84
N HIS A 156 -6.95 -1.10 -11.99
CA HIS A 156 -5.64 -1.73 -12.06
C HIS A 156 -4.56 -0.85 -11.42
N HIS A 157 -3.52 -1.50 -10.89
CA HIS A 157 -2.38 -0.84 -10.22
C HIS A 157 -1.65 0.17 -11.11
N SER A 158 -1.40 -0.17 -12.37
CA SER A 158 -0.63 0.67 -13.31
C SER A 158 -1.33 1.99 -13.64
N ALA A 159 -2.65 2.06 -13.53
CA ALA A 159 -3.44 3.26 -13.81
C ALA A 159 -3.40 4.30 -12.69
N LYS A 160 -2.86 3.97 -11.49
CA LYS A 160 -2.72 4.93 -10.39
C LYS A 160 -1.81 6.09 -10.74
N ALA A 161 -0.77 5.85 -11.53
CA ALA A 161 0.23 6.85 -11.89
C ALA A 161 -0.39 8.09 -12.56
N GLU A 162 -1.16 7.88 -13.62
CA GLU A 162 -1.79 8.97 -14.39
C GLU A 162 -2.77 9.77 -13.52
N VAL A 163 -3.55 9.07 -12.69
CA VAL A 163 -4.48 9.70 -11.74
C VAL A 163 -3.73 10.56 -10.72
N LEU A 164 -2.66 10.04 -10.12
CA LEU A 164 -1.91 10.77 -9.10
C LEU A 164 -1.19 12.00 -9.69
N GLU A 165 -0.68 11.89 -10.92
CA GLU A 165 -0.10 13.01 -11.68
C GLU A 165 -1.14 14.10 -11.98
N GLU A 166 -2.35 13.74 -12.45
CA GLU A 166 -3.44 14.68 -12.71
C GLU A 166 -3.85 15.45 -11.44
N LEU A 167 -3.88 14.75 -10.31
CA LEU A 167 -4.21 15.32 -9.01
C LEU A 167 -3.06 16.11 -8.38
N LYS A 168 -1.88 16.10 -8.99
CA LYS A 168 -0.65 16.72 -8.46
C LYS A 168 -0.27 16.19 -7.07
N ILE A 169 -0.56 14.92 -6.81
CA ILE A 169 -0.12 14.23 -5.60
C ILE A 169 1.39 14.07 -5.66
N LYS A 170 2.08 14.46 -4.59
CA LYS A 170 3.54 14.38 -4.46
C LYS A 170 3.98 13.16 -3.66
N TYR A 171 3.14 12.72 -2.72
CA TYR A 171 3.41 11.60 -1.82
C TYR A 171 2.30 10.57 -1.93
N PHE A 172 2.66 9.30 -2.01
CA PHE A 172 1.66 8.23 -2.05
C PHE A 172 2.04 7.09 -1.11
N ILE A 173 1.08 6.65 -0.30
CA ILE A 173 1.25 5.51 0.60
C ILE A 173 0.61 4.28 -0.04
N ASP A 174 1.40 3.24 -0.26
CA ASP A 174 0.98 2.00 -0.91
C ASP A 174 1.81 0.84 -0.33
N ASP A 175 1.25 -0.36 -0.25
CA ASP A 175 1.93 -1.58 0.19
C ASP A 175 2.51 -2.37 -1.00
N HIS A 176 2.04 -2.11 -2.22
CA HIS A 176 2.46 -2.79 -3.44
C HIS A 176 3.75 -2.20 -4.02
N LEU A 177 4.85 -2.95 -3.93
CA LEU A 177 6.19 -2.48 -4.31
C LEU A 177 6.33 -2.12 -5.79
N GLU A 178 5.69 -2.85 -6.71
CA GLU A 178 5.77 -2.53 -8.14
C GLU A 178 5.10 -1.19 -8.43
N THR A 179 3.93 -0.93 -7.82
CA THR A 179 3.29 0.39 -7.87
C THR A 179 4.21 1.45 -7.29
N CYS A 180 4.83 1.20 -6.14
CA CYS A 180 5.75 2.15 -5.52
C CYS A 180 6.92 2.52 -6.44
N GLN A 181 7.50 1.52 -7.13
CA GLN A 181 8.59 1.69 -8.07
C GLN A 181 8.18 2.49 -9.30
N ASP A 182 7.00 2.22 -9.86
CA ASP A 182 6.52 2.92 -11.04
C ASP A 182 6.17 4.37 -10.76
N LEU A 183 5.57 4.65 -9.60
CA LEU A 183 5.32 6.02 -9.14
C LEU A 183 6.63 6.79 -8.89
N HIS A 184 7.63 6.13 -8.31
CA HIS A 184 8.94 6.75 -8.07
C HIS A 184 9.64 7.18 -9.36
N LYS A 185 9.60 6.34 -10.42
CA LYS A 185 10.14 6.68 -11.75
C LYS A 185 9.47 7.93 -12.36
N ARG A 186 8.26 8.27 -11.92
CA ARG A 186 7.46 9.41 -12.37
C ARG A 186 7.59 10.64 -11.48
N GLY A 187 8.45 10.58 -10.46
CA GLY A 187 8.70 11.68 -9.53
C GLY A 187 7.69 11.79 -8.39
N ILE A 188 6.77 10.83 -8.25
CA ILE A 188 5.89 10.73 -7.07
C ILE A 188 6.66 9.99 -5.98
N ARG A 189 6.83 10.62 -4.82
CA ARG A 189 7.53 10.01 -3.68
C ARG A 189 6.61 8.98 -3.03
N THR A 190 7.11 7.77 -2.84
CA THR A 190 6.33 6.69 -2.25
C THR A 190 6.81 6.36 -0.84
N ILE A 191 5.84 6.10 0.03
CA ILE A 191 6.05 5.62 1.39
C ILE A 191 5.39 4.25 1.45
N VAL A 192 6.19 3.21 1.69
CA VAL A 192 5.70 1.83 1.75
C VAL A 192 5.07 1.58 3.12
N PHE A 193 3.81 1.16 3.14
CA PHE A 193 3.20 0.64 4.37
C PHE A 193 3.66 -0.81 4.59
N ASP A 194 4.26 -1.10 5.74
CA ASP A 194 4.87 -2.40 6.00
C ASP A 194 3.83 -3.51 6.03
N GLN A 195 4.04 -4.50 5.17
CA GLN A 195 3.26 -5.72 5.10
C GLN A 195 4.21 -6.90 4.85
N PRO A 196 3.86 -8.13 5.28
CA PRO A 196 4.75 -9.27 5.12
C PRO A 196 5.26 -9.49 3.68
N TRP A 197 4.42 -9.25 2.68
CA TRP A 197 4.76 -9.42 1.26
C TRP A 197 5.71 -8.38 0.69
N ASN A 198 5.93 -7.26 1.39
CA ASN A 198 6.78 -6.18 0.89
C ASN A 198 8.06 -5.97 1.70
N ARG A 199 8.41 -6.89 2.62
CA ARG A 199 9.61 -6.82 3.48
C ARG A 199 10.94 -7.15 2.79
N GLY A 200 10.95 -7.25 1.46
CA GLY A 200 12.19 -7.32 0.68
C GLY A 200 13.04 -6.05 0.78
N HIS A 201 14.28 -6.11 0.32
CA HIS A 201 15.16 -4.94 0.28
C HIS A 201 14.64 -3.93 -0.76
N THR A 202 14.33 -2.71 -0.31
CA THR A 202 13.86 -1.62 -1.18
C THR A 202 14.49 -0.29 -0.77
N PRO A 203 14.61 0.68 -1.69
CA PRO A 203 15.12 2.01 -1.38
C PRO A 203 14.03 2.94 -0.79
N PHE A 204 12.79 2.46 -0.61
CA PHE A 204 11.67 3.29 -0.20
C PHE A 204 11.64 3.52 1.31
N LEU A 205 11.17 4.71 1.71
CA LEU A 205 10.78 4.95 3.10
C LEU A 205 9.67 3.97 3.48
N ARG A 206 9.77 3.39 4.66
CA ARG A 206 8.81 2.40 5.17
C ARG A 206 8.24 2.87 6.49
N ILE A 207 6.92 2.72 6.64
CA ILE A 207 6.20 2.93 7.90
C ILE A 207 5.53 1.62 8.31
N SER A 208 5.59 1.28 9.59
CA SER A 208 4.96 0.07 10.14
C SER A 208 3.64 0.36 10.84
N SER A 209 3.36 1.65 11.06
CA SER A 209 2.13 2.11 11.69
C SER A 209 1.78 3.53 11.24
N TRP A 210 0.52 3.91 11.38
CA TRP A 210 0.06 5.28 11.16
C TRP A 210 0.72 6.30 12.09
N LYS A 211 1.22 5.87 13.25
CA LYS A 211 2.01 6.70 14.17
C LYS A 211 3.37 7.08 13.58
N ASP A 212 4.00 6.21 12.80
CA ASP A 212 5.28 6.50 12.14
C ASP A 212 5.09 7.65 11.13
N LEU A 213 3.96 7.64 10.41
CA LEU A 213 3.61 8.70 9.47
C LEU A 213 3.38 10.06 10.15
N SER A 214 2.76 10.09 11.34
CA SER A 214 2.68 11.32 12.15
C SER A 214 4.05 11.93 12.45
N GLY A 215 5.07 11.09 12.67
CA GLY A 215 6.45 11.56 12.90
C GLY A 215 7.12 12.16 11.66
N ILE A 216 6.57 11.89 10.47
CA ILE A 216 7.13 12.28 9.16
C ILE A 216 6.44 13.54 8.60
N ILE A 217 5.12 13.66 8.78
CA ILE A 217 4.36 14.83 8.31
C ILE A 217 4.53 15.98 9.29
N LYS A 218 5.30 17.02 8.91
CA LYS A 218 5.38 18.27 9.67
C LYS A 218 4.16 19.16 9.40
N GLY A 219 3.25 19.24 10.36
CA GLY A 219 2.37 20.37 10.60
C GLY A 219 2.40 20.63 12.09
N ASN A 220 2.46 21.89 12.54
CA ASN A 220 2.24 22.15 13.96
C ASN A 220 0.85 21.59 14.30
N GLU A 221 0.78 20.50 15.08
CA GLU A 221 -0.45 19.87 15.60
C GLU A 221 -1.18 18.79 14.76
N ILE A 222 -0.47 17.81 14.13
CA ILE A 222 -1.07 16.53 13.66
C ILE A 222 -0.69 15.35 14.56
#